data_AF-A0A2T6ZJ48-F1
#
_entry.id   AF-A0A2T6ZJ48-F1
#
_cell.length_a   1.000
_cell.length_b   1.000
_cell.length_c   1.000
_cell.angle_alpha   90.00
_cell.angle_beta   90.00
_cell.angle_gamma   90.00
#
_symmetry.space_group_name_H-M   'P 1'
#
loop_
_entity.id
_entity.type
_entity.pdbx_description
1 polymer ?
#
loop_
_entity_poly.entity_id
_entity_poly.type
_entity_poly.pdbx_seq_one_letter_code
_entity_poly.pdbx_strand_id
1 'polypeptide(L)'
;GPPPDANILLSILREAVKEKGIEHMYPENRLVGIANDMAKKDPVNILCNHWKLPKEIGFDFVKLALFDVVFLLDDSGSMRFGDGLIDELKFILSNVAFATGLFDQDGFSVRYMNSNIQGDNIKTEQQAIALVDQVRFEDVTPLATSLKKKILDPFIYGPEQRGGLKKPVLVIIITDGRPTDNVHGEFQQHIQSVSSHFRGKGAITSQVVSFQIAQVGNDKGAQQFLSELDNDKVIGGLIDCTSNFELESMEFKKKGIELTKHLWYTKLLLGSIDRSVSTLLKKKIHPSY
;
A
#
# COMPACT_ATOMS: atom_id res chain seq x y z
N GLY A 1 -25.49 -1.79 11.46
CA GLY A 1 -25.63 -2.89 12.43
C GLY A 1 -24.98 -2.50 13.74
N PRO A 2 -24.95 -3.36 14.77
CA PRO A 2 -24.20 -3.08 15.98
C PRO A 2 -22.69 -2.95 15.68
N PRO A 3 -21.92 -2.20 16.51
CA PRO A 3 -20.48 -2.14 16.41
C PRO A 3 -19.84 -3.54 16.53
N PRO A 4 -18.67 -3.77 15.90
CA PRO A 4 -17.94 -5.03 16.04
C PRO A 4 -17.51 -5.25 17.50
N ASP A 5 -17.57 -6.51 17.94
CA ASP A 5 -17.04 -6.91 19.25
C ASP A 5 -15.51 -6.74 19.25
N ALA A 6 -14.99 -6.03 20.27
CA ALA A 6 -13.56 -5.82 20.45
C ALA A 6 -12.77 -7.14 20.51
N ASN A 7 -13.37 -8.23 21.00
CA ASN A 7 -12.72 -9.55 21.05
C ASN A 7 -12.50 -10.14 19.64
N ILE A 8 -13.44 -9.91 18.71
CA ILE A 8 -13.29 -10.35 17.32
C ILE A 8 -12.16 -9.58 16.65
N LEU A 9 -12.14 -8.26 16.81
CA LEU A 9 -11.09 -7.40 16.28
C LEU A 9 -9.72 -7.78 16.84
N LEU A 10 -9.64 -8.02 18.15
CA LEU A 10 -8.41 -8.43 18.82
C LEU A 10 -7.91 -9.78 18.30
N SER A 11 -8.81 -10.74 18.03
CA SER A 11 -8.44 -12.03 17.44
C SER A 11 -7.79 -11.85 16.06
N ILE A 12 -8.40 -11.03 15.20
CA ILE A 12 -7.88 -10.73 13.85
C ILE A 12 -6.49 -10.09 13.95
N LEU A 13 -6.31 -9.10 14.84
CA LEU A 13 -5.04 -8.43 15.02
C LEU A 13 -3.95 -9.38 15.54
N ARG A 14 -4.26 -10.24 16.53
CA ARG A 14 -3.31 -11.23 17.06
C ARG A 14 -2.88 -12.22 15.98
N GLU A 15 -3.81 -12.70 15.18
CA GLU A 15 -3.50 -13.60 14.06
C GLU A 15 -2.60 -12.92 13.04
N ALA A 16 -2.93 -11.70 12.62
CA ALA A 16 -2.14 -10.95 11.65
C ALA A 16 -0.72 -10.66 12.15
N VAL A 17 -0.58 -10.25 13.41
CA VAL A 17 0.72 -10.00 14.04
C VAL A 17 1.58 -11.26 14.08
N LYS A 18 0.98 -12.41 14.44
CA LYS A 18 1.67 -13.71 14.47
C LYS A 18 2.06 -14.20 13.08
N GLU A 19 1.17 -14.08 12.10
CA GLU A 19 1.42 -14.47 10.71
C GLU A 19 2.58 -13.66 10.13
N LYS A 20 2.65 -12.35 10.44
CA LYS A 20 3.75 -11.50 10.00
C LYS A 20 5.03 -11.67 10.80
N GLY A 21 4.96 -12.12 12.05
CA GLY A 21 6.12 -12.18 12.95
C GLY A 21 6.51 -10.80 13.51
N ILE A 22 5.53 -9.92 13.73
CA ILE A 22 5.72 -8.55 14.25
C ILE A 22 5.27 -8.40 15.71
N GLU A 23 5.20 -9.50 16.47
CA GLU A 23 4.78 -9.54 17.88
C GLU A 23 5.60 -8.56 18.74
N HIS A 24 6.89 -8.44 18.45
CA HIS A 24 7.80 -7.53 19.15
C HIS A 24 7.41 -6.04 19.03
N MET A 25 6.70 -5.66 17.96
CA MET A 25 6.17 -4.30 17.76
C MET A 25 4.80 -4.10 18.43
N TYR A 26 4.08 -5.20 18.68
CA TYR A 26 2.69 -5.19 19.15
C TYR A 26 2.53 -6.00 20.44
N PRO A 27 2.99 -5.46 21.59
CA PRO A 27 2.68 -6.07 22.87
C PRO A 27 1.16 -6.12 23.09
N GLU A 28 0.71 -7.08 23.87
CA GLU A 28 -0.71 -7.41 24.02
C GLU A 28 -1.59 -6.20 24.43
N ASN A 29 -1.09 -5.36 25.34
CA ASN A 29 -1.79 -4.15 25.76
C ASN A 29 -2.01 -3.15 24.60
N ARG A 30 -1.08 -3.08 23.64
CA ARG A 30 -1.21 -2.25 22.44
C ARG A 30 -2.30 -2.80 21.53
N LEU A 31 -2.35 -4.12 21.32
CA LEU A 31 -3.37 -4.77 20.49
C LEU A 31 -4.78 -4.60 21.08
N VAL A 32 -4.92 -4.79 22.40
CA VAL A 32 -6.16 -4.54 23.13
C VAL A 32 -6.59 -3.08 22.97
N GLY A 33 -5.66 -2.13 23.06
CA GLY A 33 -5.91 -0.72 22.83
C GLY A 33 -6.47 -0.44 21.43
N ILE A 34 -5.81 -0.95 20.38
CA ILE A 34 -6.25 -0.79 18.99
C ILE A 34 -7.64 -1.40 18.78
N ALA A 35 -7.88 -2.62 19.27
CA ALA A 35 -9.17 -3.31 19.13
C ALA A 35 -10.31 -2.54 19.82
N ASN A 36 -10.09 -2.04 21.05
CA ASN A 36 -11.09 -1.27 21.78
C ASN A 36 -11.40 0.07 21.10
N ASP A 37 -10.39 0.75 20.55
CA ASP A 37 -10.59 2.01 19.85
C ASP A 37 -11.41 1.81 18.56
N MET A 38 -11.11 0.75 17.80
CA MET A 38 -11.88 0.38 16.62
C MET A 38 -13.31 -0.06 16.96
N ALA A 39 -13.53 -0.80 18.06
CA ALA A 39 -14.88 -1.17 18.49
C ALA A 39 -15.76 0.05 18.81
N LYS A 40 -15.16 1.13 19.31
CA LYS A 40 -15.86 2.41 19.58
C LYS A 40 -16.13 3.22 18.32
N LYS A 41 -15.16 3.30 17.41
CA LYS A 41 -15.22 4.12 16.18
C LYS A 41 -15.96 3.41 15.03
N ASP A 42 -16.01 2.09 15.08
CA ASP A 42 -16.65 1.21 14.10
C ASP A 42 -16.21 1.45 12.64
N PRO A 43 -14.88 1.46 12.37
CA PRO A 43 -14.36 1.74 11.03
C PRO A 43 -14.81 0.69 10.01
N VAL A 44 -15.06 -0.55 10.45
CA VAL A 44 -15.55 -1.65 9.59
C VAL A 44 -16.93 -1.31 9.02
N ASN A 45 -17.91 -0.92 9.84
CA ASN A 45 -19.22 -0.56 9.30
C ASN A 45 -19.16 0.71 8.45
N ILE A 46 -18.32 1.70 8.82
CA ILE A 46 -18.13 2.92 8.01
C ILE A 46 -17.61 2.55 6.61
N LEU A 47 -16.56 1.74 6.54
CA LEU A 47 -15.96 1.28 5.29
C LEU A 47 -16.97 0.48 4.45
N CYS A 48 -17.66 -0.48 5.06
CA CYS A 48 -18.66 -1.30 4.37
C CYS A 48 -19.81 -0.47 3.82
N ASN A 49 -20.29 0.54 4.56
CA ASN A 49 -21.35 1.42 4.06
C ASN A 49 -20.87 2.29 2.89
N HIS A 50 -19.66 2.84 2.97
CA HIS A 50 -19.10 3.71 1.95
C HIS A 50 -18.82 2.94 0.65
N TRP A 51 -18.20 1.77 0.75
CA TRP A 51 -17.88 0.92 -0.41
C TRP A 51 -18.98 -0.06 -0.81
N LYS A 52 -20.12 -0.05 -0.10
CA LYS A 52 -21.26 -0.96 -0.29
C LYS A 52 -20.83 -2.43 -0.24
N LEU A 53 -20.04 -2.77 0.77
CA LEU A 53 -19.51 -4.11 0.98
C LEU A 53 -20.32 -4.87 2.06
N PRO A 54 -20.44 -6.21 1.92
CA PRO A 54 -20.78 -7.08 3.04
C PRO A 54 -19.87 -6.83 4.25
N LYS A 55 -20.40 -7.00 5.46
CA LYS A 55 -19.67 -6.71 6.70
C LYS A 55 -18.52 -7.68 6.94
N GLU A 56 -18.72 -8.93 6.55
CA GLU A 56 -17.76 -10.03 6.66
C GLU A 56 -16.43 -9.68 5.97
N ILE A 57 -16.54 -8.99 4.85
CA ILE A 57 -15.44 -8.53 4.02
C ILE A 57 -14.69 -7.34 4.67
N GLY A 58 -15.41 -6.45 5.35
CA GLY A 58 -14.81 -5.28 5.98
C GLY A 58 -13.78 -5.62 7.07
N PHE A 59 -13.88 -6.81 7.66
CA PHE A 59 -12.95 -7.29 8.69
C PHE A 59 -11.54 -7.56 8.14
N ASP A 60 -11.39 -7.85 6.84
CA ASP A 60 -10.06 -8.07 6.23
C ASP A 60 -9.18 -6.81 6.34
N PHE A 61 -9.79 -5.62 6.29
CA PHE A 61 -9.10 -4.34 6.36
C PHE A 61 -8.64 -3.95 7.77
N VAL A 62 -9.06 -4.67 8.81
CA VAL A 62 -8.60 -4.45 10.20
C VAL A 62 -7.08 -4.53 10.32
N LYS A 63 -6.44 -5.34 9.47
CA LYS A 63 -4.98 -5.51 9.44
C LYS A 63 -4.23 -4.20 9.11
N LEU A 64 -4.87 -3.23 8.43
CA LEU A 64 -4.27 -1.93 8.13
C LEU A 64 -3.90 -1.14 9.39
N ALA A 65 -4.58 -1.35 10.52
CA ALA A 65 -4.26 -0.70 11.79
C ALA A 65 -2.87 -1.08 12.35
N LEU A 66 -2.23 -2.10 11.75
CA LEU A 66 -0.90 -2.58 12.12
C LEU A 66 0.22 -1.96 11.26
N PHE A 67 -0.08 -1.02 10.35
CA PHE A 67 0.93 -0.47 9.44
C PHE A 67 0.90 1.06 9.47
N ASP A 68 2.08 1.68 9.37
CA ASP A 68 2.18 3.08 8.98
C ASP A 68 2.13 3.14 7.45
N VAL A 69 1.23 3.92 6.88
CA VAL A 69 1.09 4.02 5.41
C VAL A 69 1.77 5.28 4.89
N VAL A 70 2.58 5.12 3.84
CA VAL A 70 3.25 6.23 3.15
C VAL A 70 3.00 6.14 1.65
N PHE A 71 2.38 7.15 1.08
CA PHE A 71 2.17 7.28 -0.35
C PHE A 71 3.36 7.95 -1.03
N LEU A 72 3.78 7.41 -2.16
CA LEU A 72 4.66 8.07 -3.14
C LEU A 72 3.88 8.27 -4.44
N LEU A 73 3.53 9.51 -4.72
CA LEU A 73 2.69 9.88 -5.86
C LEU A 73 3.55 10.37 -7.03
N ASP A 74 3.23 9.89 -8.22
CA ASP A 74 3.82 10.38 -9.46
C ASP A 74 3.22 11.75 -9.82
N ASP A 75 4.08 12.75 -9.86
CA ASP A 75 3.80 14.10 -10.32
C ASP A 75 4.62 14.46 -11.57
N SER A 76 5.01 13.47 -12.37
CA SER A 76 5.75 13.68 -13.60
C SER A 76 4.92 14.36 -14.70
N GLY A 77 5.60 14.81 -15.76
CA GLY A 77 4.94 15.39 -16.92
C GLY A 77 4.04 14.41 -17.68
N SER A 78 4.34 13.10 -17.69
CA SER A 78 3.52 12.10 -18.39
C SER A 78 2.12 12.01 -17.81
N MET A 79 1.99 12.10 -16.48
CA MET A 79 0.71 12.19 -15.77
C MET A 79 -0.14 13.37 -16.25
N ARG A 80 0.46 14.52 -16.55
CA ARG A 80 -0.25 15.72 -17.05
C ARG A 80 -0.74 15.56 -18.48
N PHE A 81 0.06 14.91 -19.32
CA PHE A 81 -0.22 14.80 -20.75
C PHE A 81 -1.06 13.56 -21.10
N GLY A 82 -1.09 12.56 -20.22
CA GLY A 82 -1.95 11.40 -20.38
C GLY A 82 -3.41 11.72 -20.05
N ASP A 83 -4.31 11.08 -20.79
CA ASP A 83 -5.75 11.30 -20.66
C ASP A 83 -6.29 10.70 -19.36
N GLY A 84 -6.87 11.55 -18.50
CA GLY A 84 -7.50 11.13 -17.24
C GLY A 84 -6.57 10.60 -16.14
N LEU A 85 -5.24 10.57 -16.32
CA LEU A 85 -4.32 9.92 -15.37
C LEU A 85 -4.31 10.58 -13.99
N ILE A 86 -4.42 11.91 -13.92
CA ILE A 86 -4.50 12.63 -12.64
C ILE A 86 -5.80 12.30 -11.91
N ASP A 87 -6.91 12.20 -12.63
CA ASP A 87 -8.20 11.84 -12.04
C ASP A 87 -8.21 10.39 -11.55
N GLU A 88 -7.55 9.49 -12.27
CA GLU A 88 -7.36 8.11 -11.87
C GLU A 88 -6.46 7.99 -10.63
N LEU A 89 -5.36 8.75 -10.58
CA LEU A 89 -4.52 8.84 -9.38
C LEU A 89 -5.33 9.34 -8.19
N LYS A 90 -6.12 10.41 -8.36
CA LYS A 90 -7.02 10.92 -7.31
C LYS A 90 -8.04 9.86 -6.90
N PHE A 91 -8.60 9.10 -7.84
CA PHE A 91 -9.54 8.03 -7.54
C PHE A 91 -8.90 6.93 -6.69
N ILE A 92 -7.72 6.43 -7.06
CA ILE A 92 -6.99 5.43 -6.27
C ILE A 92 -6.64 6.00 -4.90
N LEU A 93 -6.02 7.19 -4.87
CA LEU A 93 -5.61 7.84 -3.63
C LEU A 93 -6.78 8.05 -2.69
N SER A 94 -7.94 8.55 -3.17
CA SER A 94 -9.12 8.78 -2.33
C SER A 94 -9.56 7.50 -1.63
N ASN A 95 -9.76 6.41 -2.39
CA ASN A 95 -10.23 5.14 -1.83
C ASN A 95 -9.22 4.56 -0.83
N VAL A 96 -7.94 4.51 -1.20
CA VAL A 96 -6.90 3.92 -0.34
C VAL A 96 -6.68 4.79 0.92
N ALA A 97 -6.67 6.11 0.77
CA ALA A 97 -6.57 7.06 1.89
C ALA A 97 -7.79 7.02 2.82
N PHE A 98 -8.99 6.82 2.28
CA PHE A 98 -10.20 6.65 3.08
C PHE A 98 -10.10 5.44 4.01
N ALA A 99 -9.75 4.27 3.48
CA ALA A 99 -9.55 3.09 4.32
C ALA A 99 -8.39 3.29 5.31
N THR A 100 -7.25 3.80 4.84
CA THR A 100 -6.08 4.03 5.68
C THR A 100 -6.41 4.97 6.85
N GLY A 101 -7.05 6.11 6.60
CA GLY A 101 -7.42 7.07 7.64
C GLY A 101 -8.49 6.57 8.63
N LEU A 102 -9.27 5.54 8.26
CA LEU A 102 -10.21 4.89 9.17
C LEU A 102 -9.54 3.92 10.16
N PHE A 103 -8.55 3.15 9.69
CA PHE A 103 -7.92 2.09 10.48
C PHE A 103 -6.63 2.53 11.17
N ASP A 104 -5.90 3.48 10.60
CA ASP A 104 -4.65 3.99 11.16
C ASP A 104 -4.87 5.21 12.07
N GLN A 105 -4.40 5.16 13.31
CA GLN A 105 -4.80 6.13 14.36
C GLN A 105 -3.99 7.43 14.36
N ASP A 106 -2.70 7.34 14.05
CA ASP A 106 -1.76 8.46 13.89
C ASP A 106 -1.81 9.05 12.48
N GLY A 107 -2.30 8.27 11.51
CA GLY A 107 -2.57 8.72 10.15
C GLY A 107 -1.42 8.42 9.19
N PHE A 108 -1.60 8.79 7.93
CA PHE A 108 -0.67 8.44 6.86
C PHE A 108 0.10 9.65 6.34
N SER A 109 1.11 9.37 5.50
CA SER A 109 1.97 10.38 4.90
C SER A 109 1.89 10.35 3.38
N VAL A 110 2.03 11.51 2.74
CA VAL A 110 2.05 11.66 1.28
C VAL A 110 3.36 12.36 0.88
N ARG A 111 4.02 11.80 -0.11
CA ARG A 111 5.19 12.34 -0.80
C ARG A 111 4.95 12.31 -2.30
N TYR A 112 5.62 13.21 -3.03
CA TYR A 112 5.62 13.22 -4.50
C TYR A 112 7.01 12.90 -5.02
N MET A 113 7.13 12.38 -6.25
CA MET A 113 8.42 12.07 -6.84
C MET A 113 9.27 13.33 -7.06
N ASN A 114 8.70 14.34 -7.70
CA ASN A 114 9.39 15.58 -8.05
C ASN A 114 9.20 16.66 -6.96
N SER A 115 7.96 16.98 -6.62
CA SER A 115 7.60 18.09 -5.73
C SER A 115 8.08 17.91 -4.28
N ASN A 116 8.37 19.04 -3.63
CA ASN A 116 8.67 19.12 -2.19
C ASN A 116 7.41 19.31 -1.33
N ILE A 117 6.23 19.48 -1.95
CA ILE A 117 4.96 19.41 -1.23
C ILE A 117 4.86 18.03 -0.59
N GLN A 118 4.42 18.00 0.65
CA GLN A 118 4.25 16.76 1.41
C GLN A 118 3.21 16.95 2.50
N GLY A 119 2.68 15.85 3.00
CA GLY A 119 1.83 15.85 4.19
C GLY A 119 2.14 14.68 5.09
N ASP A 120 2.02 14.89 6.40
CA ASP A 120 2.24 13.92 7.46
C ASP A 120 1.05 13.95 8.43
N ASN A 121 0.77 12.83 9.10
CA ASN A 121 -0.38 12.68 10.00
C ASN A 121 -1.72 13.02 9.34
N ILE A 122 -1.85 12.71 8.04
CA ILE A 122 -3.08 12.89 7.26
C ILE A 122 -4.10 11.86 7.74
N LYS A 123 -5.34 12.28 7.97
CA LYS A 123 -6.39 11.40 8.53
C LYS A 123 -7.57 11.21 7.61
N THR A 124 -7.67 11.98 6.52
CA THR A 124 -8.82 11.90 5.61
C THR A 124 -8.38 11.91 4.15
N GLU A 125 -9.19 11.28 3.30
CA GLU A 125 -9.01 11.32 1.85
C GLU A 125 -9.05 12.76 1.33
N GLN A 126 -9.89 13.64 1.89
CA GLN A 126 -10.01 15.03 1.43
C GLN A 126 -8.71 15.82 1.64
N GLN A 127 -7.99 15.57 2.74
CA GLN A 127 -6.69 16.16 2.98
C GLN A 127 -5.64 15.65 1.97
N ALA A 128 -5.69 14.36 1.62
CA ALA A 128 -4.81 13.79 0.61
C ALA A 128 -5.08 14.36 -0.78
N ILE A 129 -6.35 14.47 -1.19
CA ILE A 129 -6.74 15.08 -2.47
C ILE A 129 -6.35 16.55 -2.53
N ALA A 130 -6.54 17.30 -1.44
CA ALA A 130 -6.14 18.71 -1.38
C ALA A 130 -4.64 18.91 -1.58
N LEU A 131 -3.78 17.93 -1.24
CA LEU A 131 -2.35 17.99 -1.57
C LEU A 131 -2.11 17.82 -3.07
N VAL A 132 -2.85 16.91 -3.72
CA VAL A 132 -2.75 16.69 -5.18
C VAL A 132 -3.09 17.96 -5.93
N ASP A 133 -4.10 18.70 -5.47
CA ASP A 133 -4.52 19.96 -6.08
C ASP A 133 -3.47 21.09 -5.96
N GLN A 134 -2.46 20.96 -5.10
CA GLN A 134 -1.39 21.95 -4.91
C GLN A 134 -0.15 21.69 -5.78
N VAL A 135 -0.04 20.48 -6.36
CA VAL A 135 1.16 20.06 -7.10
C VAL A 135 1.04 20.38 -8.58
N ARG A 136 2.17 20.73 -9.19
CA ARG A 136 2.32 20.80 -10.64
C ARG A 136 2.85 19.48 -11.15
N PHE A 137 2.19 18.93 -12.15
CA PHE A 137 2.60 17.69 -12.80
C PHE A 137 3.58 18.01 -13.92
N GLU A 138 4.87 17.86 -13.63
CA GLU A 138 5.99 18.26 -14.49
C GLU A 138 7.23 17.38 -14.23
N ASP A 139 8.29 17.59 -15.00
CA ASP A 139 9.53 16.81 -14.92
C ASP A 139 9.40 15.32 -15.30
N VAL A 140 10.46 14.56 -15.00
CA VAL A 140 10.61 13.14 -15.32
C VAL A 140 9.95 12.27 -14.24
N THR A 141 10.06 10.94 -14.35
CA THR A 141 9.59 9.98 -13.33
C THR A 141 10.81 9.43 -12.55
N PRO A 142 11.33 10.13 -11.52
CA PRO A 142 12.53 9.72 -10.77
C PRO A 142 12.15 8.75 -9.63
N LEU A 143 11.48 7.66 -9.96
CA LEU A 143 10.90 6.75 -8.96
C LEU A 143 11.97 6.10 -8.07
N ALA A 144 13.13 5.69 -8.60
CA ALA A 144 14.16 5.05 -7.79
C ALA A 144 14.77 6.02 -6.77
N THR A 145 15.15 7.21 -7.23
CA THR A 145 15.72 8.27 -6.40
C THR A 145 14.73 8.74 -5.34
N SER A 146 13.47 8.90 -5.73
CA SER A 146 12.41 9.37 -4.83
C SER A 146 12.06 8.34 -3.77
N LEU A 147 11.98 7.05 -4.15
CA LEU A 147 11.81 5.95 -3.20
C LEU A 147 12.88 6.03 -2.12
N LYS A 148 14.15 6.16 -2.49
CA LYS A 148 15.22 6.28 -1.49
C LYS A 148 15.10 7.53 -0.63
N LYS A 149 15.11 8.71 -1.26
CA LYS A 149 15.27 9.99 -0.55
C LYS A 149 14.02 10.41 0.23
N LYS A 150 12.83 10.12 -0.29
CA LYS A 150 11.56 10.60 0.25
C LYS A 150 10.81 9.53 1.05
N ILE A 151 11.15 8.24 0.88
CA ILE A 151 10.50 7.14 1.60
C ILE A 151 11.48 6.39 2.50
N LEU A 152 12.45 5.67 1.92
CA LEU A 152 13.30 4.75 2.68
C LEU A 152 14.16 5.47 3.74
N ASP A 153 14.78 6.58 3.38
CA ASP A 153 15.62 7.35 4.30
C ASP A 153 14.81 7.95 5.48
N PRO A 154 13.69 8.68 5.26
CA PRO A 154 12.95 9.32 6.34
C PRO A 154 12.01 8.41 7.13
N PHE A 155 11.47 7.34 6.54
CA PHE A 155 10.47 6.48 7.20
C PHE A 155 11.01 5.11 7.63
N ILE A 156 12.12 4.65 7.04
CA ILE A 156 12.70 3.34 7.38
C ILE A 156 14.03 3.52 8.11
N TYR A 157 15.07 3.96 7.40
CA TYR A 157 16.43 4.01 7.95
C TYR A 157 16.56 5.01 9.10
N GLY A 158 16.03 6.22 8.95
CA GLY A 158 16.08 7.25 9.98
C GLY A 158 15.38 6.84 11.28
N PRO A 159 14.11 6.41 11.25
CA PRO A 159 13.39 5.94 12.42
C PRO A 159 14.03 4.69 13.04
N GLU A 160 14.49 3.74 12.24
CA GLU A 160 15.18 2.54 12.73
C GLU A 160 16.43 2.89 13.54
N GLN A 161 17.31 3.74 13.00
CA GLN A 161 18.55 4.16 13.68
C GLN A 161 18.29 4.84 15.03
N ARG A 162 17.13 5.49 15.19
CA ARG A 162 16.71 6.16 16.42
C ARG A 162 15.85 5.28 17.34
N GLY A 163 15.60 4.01 17.00
CA GLY A 163 14.69 3.12 17.75
C GLY A 163 13.21 3.55 17.68
N GLY A 164 12.86 4.36 16.69
CA GLY A 164 11.55 4.98 16.48
C GLY A 164 10.64 4.22 15.51
N LEU A 165 11.10 3.13 14.88
CA LEU A 165 10.26 2.30 14.02
C LEU A 165 9.29 1.46 14.89
N LYS A 166 8.06 1.95 15.06
CA LYS A 166 7.05 1.34 15.94
C LYS A 166 5.99 0.51 15.22
N LYS A 167 5.80 0.69 13.92
CA LYS A 167 4.98 -0.17 13.06
C LYS A 167 5.79 -0.57 11.83
N PRO A 168 5.46 -1.70 11.17
CA PRO A 168 5.87 -1.91 9.79
C PRO A 168 5.30 -0.80 8.90
N VAL A 169 6.00 -0.47 7.82
CA VAL A 169 5.59 0.55 6.86
C VAL A 169 5.03 -0.10 5.61
N LEU A 170 3.85 0.34 5.19
CA LEU A 170 3.28 0.04 3.88
C LEU A 170 3.51 1.24 2.96
N VAL A 171 4.38 1.06 1.98
CA VAL A 171 4.65 2.07 0.94
C VAL A 171 3.73 1.83 -0.23
N ILE A 172 2.90 2.82 -0.59
CA ILE A 172 1.99 2.74 -1.74
C ILE A 172 2.44 3.73 -2.80
N ILE A 173 2.92 3.21 -3.92
CA ILE A 173 3.38 4.00 -5.07
C ILE A 173 2.23 4.06 -6.09
N ILE A 174 1.86 5.26 -6.54
CA ILE A 174 0.87 5.45 -7.62
C ILE A 174 1.56 6.15 -8.79
N THR A 175 1.61 5.50 -9.96
CA THR A 175 2.38 5.97 -11.13
C THR A 175 1.79 5.49 -12.45
N ASP A 176 1.95 6.27 -13.52
CA ASP A 176 1.56 5.90 -14.89
C ASP A 176 2.69 5.25 -15.69
N GLY A 177 3.93 5.43 -15.25
CA GLY A 177 5.09 5.31 -16.12
C GLY A 177 6.19 4.40 -15.59
N ARG A 178 7.07 4.00 -16.52
CA ARG A 178 8.34 3.38 -16.18
C ARG A 178 9.28 4.44 -15.57
N PRO A 179 10.01 4.12 -14.48
CA PRO A 179 11.06 4.99 -13.97
C PRO A 179 12.05 5.43 -15.05
N THR A 180 12.36 6.73 -15.07
CA THR A 180 13.41 7.30 -15.92
C THR A 180 14.82 7.09 -15.35
N ASP A 181 14.92 6.85 -14.04
CA ASP A 181 16.15 6.71 -13.28
C ASP A 181 16.43 5.26 -12.82
N ASN A 182 15.89 4.28 -13.56
CA ASN A 182 16.06 2.85 -13.29
C ASN A 182 16.73 2.11 -14.46
N VAL A 183 17.84 2.67 -14.96
CA VAL A 183 18.56 2.15 -16.13
C VAL A 183 19.32 0.86 -15.79
N HIS A 184 19.83 0.75 -14.57
CA HIS A 184 20.62 -0.38 -14.08
C HIS A 184 19.93 -1.16 -12.94
N GLY A 185 18.62 -0.94 -12.75
CA GLY A 185 17.82 -1.61 -11.72
C GLY A 185 17.97 -0.99 -10.33
N GLU A 186 18.26 0.30 -10.24
CA GLU A 186 18.39 1.10 -9.03
C GLU A 186 17.21 0.94 -8.05
N PHE A 187 15.97 0.89 -8.56
CA PHE A 187 14.78 0.63 -7.76
C PHE A 187 14.85 -0.73 -7.07
N GLN A 188 15.15 -1.78 -7.83
CA GLN A 188 15.34 -3.14 -7.30
C GLN A 188 16.49 -3.17 -6.30
N GLN A 189 17.62 -2.50 -6.59
CA GLN A 189 18.76 -2.40 -5.71
C GLN A 189 18.42 -1.72 -4.37
N HIS A 190 17.57 -0.69 -4.36
CA HIS A 190 17.10 -0.06 -3.13
C HIS A 190 16.28 -1.02 -2.28
N ILE A 191 15.37 -1.78 -2.88
CA ILE A 191 14.57 -2.79 -2.14
C ILE A 191 15.46 -3.92 -1.62
N GLN A 192 16.41 -4.40 -2.42
CA GLN A 192 17.40 -5.40 -2.00
C GLN A 192 18.30 -4.88 -0.88
N SER A 193 18.66 -3.59 -0.90
CA SER A 193 19.49 -2.96 0.13
C SER A 193 18.77 -2.89 1.47
N VAL A 194 17.49 -2.47 1.48
CA VAL A 194 16.65 -2.49 2.68
C VAL A 194 16.53 -3.92 3.20
N SER A 195 16.32 -4.87 2.30
CA SER A 195 16.19 -6.27 2.68
C SER A 195 17.45 -6.84 3.32
N SER A 196 18.61 -6.54 2.74
CA SER A 196 19.91 -6.96 3.26
C SER A 196 20.22 -6.29 4.60
N HIS A 197 19.85 -5.02 4.76
CA HIS A 197 20.04 -4.26 6.00
C HIS A 197 19.33 -4.93 7.18
N PHE A 198 18.04 -5.25 7.05
CA PHE A 198 17.26 -5.86 8.13
C PHE A 198 17.63 -7.33 8.35
N ARG A 199 17.95 -8.08 7.30
CA ARG A 199 18.48 -9.44 7.42
C ARG A 199 19.77 -9.47 8.23
N GLY A 200 20.69 -8.52 8.01
CA GLY A 200 21.93 -8.38 8.78
C GLY A 200 21.71 -8.12 10.28
N LYS A 201 20.53 -7.64 10.66
CA LYS A 201 20.10 -7.40 12.04
C LYS A 201 19.23 -8.53 12.61
N GLY A 202 19.07 -9.63 11.88
CA GLY A 202 18.24 -10.78 12.29
C GLY A 202 16.74 -10.57 12.12
N ALA A 203 16.31 -9.52 11.41
CA ALA A 203 14.90 -9.25 11.12
C ALA A 203 14.52 -9.70 9.69
N ILE A 204 13.25 -10.06 9.49
CA ILE A 204 12.73 -10.35 8.15
C ILE A 204 12.20 -9.05 7.55
N THR A 205 12.64 -8.67 6.35
CA THR A 205 12.29 -7.39 5.72
C THR A 205 10.80 -7.13 5.62
N SER A 206 10.01 -8.16 5.33
CA SER A 206 8.54 -8.05 5.24
C SER A 206 7.85 -7.80 6.60
N GLN A 207 8.60 -7.83 7.71
CA GLN A 207 8.18 -7.38 9.04
C GLN A 207 8.40 -5.88 9.25
N VAL A 208 9.10 -5.22 8.32
CA VAL A 208 9.52 -3.83 8.43
C VAL A 208 8.91 -2.99 7.32
N VAL A 209 8.93 -3.49 6.08
CA VAL A 209 8.40 -2.75 4.94
C VAL A 209 7.77 -3.67 3.91
N SER A 210 6.64 -3.21 3.37
CA SER A 210 5.92 -3.78 2.23
C SER A 210 5.73 -2.70 1.17
N PHE A 211 5.80 -3.07 -0.11
CA PHE A 211 5.60 -2.15 -1.23
C PHE A 211 4.38 -2.57 -2.04
N GLN A 212 3.45 -1.64 -2.22
CA GLN A 212 2.38 -1.73 -3.21
C GLN A 212 2.69 -0.76 -4.34
N ILE A 213 2.56 -1.22 -5.59
CA ILE A 213 2.57 -0.33 -6.76
C ILE A 213 1.22 -0.41 -7.44
N ALA A 214 0.57 0.74 -7.58
CA ALA A 214 -0.69 0.91 -8.27
C ALA A 214 -0.44 1.66 -9.58
N GLN A 215 -0.68 0.99 -10.70
CA GLN A 215 -0.60 1.62 -12.01
C GLN A 215 -1.84 2.46 -12.28
N VAL A 216 -1.65 3.67 -12.81
CA VAL A 216 -2.71 4.40 -13.52
C VAL A 216 -2.46 4.35 -15.02
N GLY A 217 -3.52 4.47 -15.81
CA GLY A 217 -3.43 4.37 -17.26
C GLY A 217 -3.05 2.97 -17.75
N ASN A 218 -2.63 2.92 -19.02
CA ASN A 218 -2.44 1.68 -19.76
C ASN A 218 -1.09 1.56 -20.47
N ASP A 219 -0.09 2.30 -20.00
CA ASP A 219 1.25 2.22 -20.58
C ASP A 219 1.81 0.80 -20.49
N LYS A 220 2.22 0.26 -21.64
CA LYS A 220 2.75 -1.10 -21.75
C LYS A 220 4.13 -1.24 -21.12
N GLY A 221 4.93 -0.17 -21.14
CA GLY A 221 6.25 -0.15 -20.52
C GLY A 221 6.14 -0.25 -19.00
N ALA A 222 5.20 0.48 -18.41
CA ALA A 222 4.85 0.40 -16.99
C ALA A 222 4.32 -1.00 -16.66
N GLN A 223 3.39 -1.57 -17.43
CA GLN A 223 2.91 -2.94 -17.20
C GLN A 223 4.04 -3.97 -17.19
N GLN A 224 4.95 -3.89 -18.17
CA GLN A 224 6.09 -4.78 -18.24
C GLN A 224 7.00 -4.61 -17.02
N PHE A 225 7.33 -3.38 -16.65
CA PHE A 225 8.15 -3.08 -15.47
C PHE A 225 7.52 -3.65 -14.19
N LEU A 226 6.22 -3.46 -13.98
CA LEU A 226 5.50 -4.00 -12.82
C LEU A 226 5.46 -5.53 -12.81
N SER A 227 5.29 -6.14 -13.98
CA SER A 227 5.33 -7.60 -14.13
C SER A 227 6.71 -8.17 -13.81
N GLU A 228 7.79 -7.48 -14.22
CA GLU A 228 9.17 -7.86 -13.88
C GLU A 228 9.41 -7.79 -12.37
N LEU A 229 8.88 -6.77 -11.68
CA LEU A 229 8.99 -6.64 -10.23
C LEU A 229 8.24 -7.75 -9.48
N ASP A 230 7.00 -8.05 -9.90
CA ASP A 230 6.16 -9.06 -9.24
C ASP A 230 6.73 -10.49 -9.37
N ASN A 231 7.42 -10.77 -10.49
CA ASN A 231 8.06 -12.06 -10.77
C ASN A 231 9.54 -12.13 -10.35
N ASP A 232 10.09 -11.07 -9.75
CA ASP A 232 11.48 -11.06 -9.29
C ASP A 232 11.67 -12.02 -8.11
N LYS A 233 12.62 -12.95 -8.24
CA LYS A 233 12.87 -14.03 -7.25
C LYS A 233 13.42 -13.52 -5.92
N VAL A 234 13.97 -12.31 -5.89
CA VAL A 234 14.62 -11.71 -4.73
C VAL A 234 13.67 -10.75 -4.01
N ILE A 235 12.97 -9.90 -4.76
CA ILE A 235 12.15 -8.82 -4.19
C ILE A 235 10.64 -9.01 -4.36
N GLY A 236 10.17 -9.93 -5.21
CA GLY A 236 8.73 -10.14 -5.46
C GLY A 236 7.94 -10.56 -4.22
N GLY A 237 8.60 -11.12 -3.19
CA GLY A 237 7.97 -11.37 -1.89
C GLY A 237 7.72 -10.13 -1.02
N LEU A 238 8.22 -8.95 -1.44
CA LEU A 238 8.08 -7.66 -0.75
C LEU A 238 7.23 -6.66 -1.54
N ILE A 239 6.96 -6.94 -2.81
CA ILE A 239 6.28 -6.05 -3.74
C ILE A 239 5.00 -6.74 -4.21
N ASP A 240 3.90 -6.00 -4.22
CA ASP A 240 2.71 -6.38 -4.95
C ASP A 240 2.36 -5.27 -5.95
N CYS A 241 2.01 -5.67 -7.17
CA CYS A 241 1.68 -4.78 -8.26
C CYS A 241 0.20 -4.95 -8.62
N THR A 242 -0.51 -3.84 -8.79
CA THR A 242 -1.90 -3.84 -9.24
C THR A 242 -2.06 -2.84 -10.36
N SER A 243 -2.50 -3.33 -11.51
CA SER A 243 -2.82 -2.47 -12.65
C SER A 243 -4.12 -1.71 -12.40
N ASN A 244 -4.47 -0.79 -13.29
CA ASN A 244 -5.76 -0.14 -13.19
C ASN A 244 -6.93 -1.13 -13.29
N PHE A 245 -8.10 -0.68 -12.84
CA PHE A 245 -9.27 -1.56 -12.70
C PHE A 245 -9.66 -2.22 -14.03
N GLU A 246 -9.60 -1.50 -15.14
CA GLU A 246 -9.96 -1.99 -16.47
C GLU A 246 -9.02 -3.11 -16.93
N LEU A 247 -7.70 -2.91 -16.78
CA LEU A 247 -6.68 -3.90 -17.14
C LEU A 247 -6.76 -5.14 -16.25
N GLU A 248 -6.88 -4.94 -14.95
CA GLU A 248 -7.07 -6.05 -14.01
C GLU A 248 -8.36 -6.82 -14.32
N SER A 249 -9.45 -6.12 -14.62
CA SER A 249 -10.72 -6.76 -14.98
C SER A 249 -10.60 -7.58 -16.26
N MET A 250 -9.84 -7.10 -17.26
CA MET A 250 -9.56 -7.87 -18.48
C MET A 250 -8.78 -9.15 -18.18
N GLU A 251 -7.78 -9.12 -17.30
CA GLU A 251 -7.02 -10.32 -16.91
C GLU A 251 -7.88 -11.32 -16.12
N PHE A 252 -8.68 -10.84 -15.18
CA PHE A 252 -9.63 -11.67 -14.44
C PHE A 252 -10.66 -12.32 -15.38
N LYS A 253 -11.19 -11.55 -16.34
CA LYS A 253 -12.18 -12.04 -17.31
C LYS A 253 -11.62 -13.13 -18.22
N LYS A 254 -10.33 -13.06 -18.61
CA LYS A 254 -9.65 -14.15 -19.35
C LYS A 254 -9.63 -15.47 -18.58
N LYS A 255 -9.83 -15.43 -17.26
CA LYS A 255 -9.91 -16.59 -16.37
C LYS A 255 -11.34 -16.95 -15.95
N GLY A 256 -12.34 -16.29 -16.53
CA GLY A 256 -13.75 -16.50 -16.20
C GLY A 256 -14.15 -15.95 -14.83
N ILE A 257 -13.37 -15.01 -14.28
CA ILE A 257 -13.65 -14.37 -12.99
C ILE A 257 -14.03 -12.92 -13.25
N GLU A 258 -15.09 -12.44 -12.60
CA GLU A 258 -15.43 -11.02 -12.59
C GLU A 258 -14.64 -10.32 -11.47
N LEU A 259 -13.84 -9.31 -11.83
CA LEU A 259 -13.20 -8.46 -10.85
C LEU A 259 -14.23 -7.45 -10.31
N THR A 260 -14.54 -7.57 -9.02
CA THR A 260 -15.32 -6.55 -8.32
C THR A 260 -14.41 -5.43 -7.82
N LYS A 261 -14.95 -4.22 -7.65
CA LYS A 261 -14.20 -3.09 -7.05
C LYS A 261 -13.61 -3.44 -5.69
N HIS A 262 -14.35 -4.21 -4.90
CA HIS A 262 -13.87 -4.74 -3.63
C HIS A 262 -12.58 -5.54 -3.78
N LEU A 263 -12.56 -6.55 -4.67
CA LEU A 263 -11.38 -7.38 -4.88
C LEU A 263 -10.19 -6.54 -5.32
N TRP A 264 -10.44 -5.50 -6.12
CA TRP A 264 -9.40 -4.56 -6.53
C TRP A 264 -8.87 -3.72 -5.35
N TYR A 265 -9.74 -3.18 -4.49
CA TYR A 265 -9.31 -2.50 -3.26
C TYR A 265 -8.55 -3.41 -2.30
N THR A 266 -8.96 -4.68 -2.19
CA THR A 266 -8.26 -5.71 -1.41
C THR A 266 -6.86 -5.95 -1.95
N LYS A 267 -6.68 -6.03 -3.29
CA LYS A 267 -5.35 -6.11 -3.89
C LYS A 267 -4.50 -4.90 -3.50
N LEU A 268 -5.02 -3.69 -3.70
CA LEU A 268 -4.30 -2.44 -3.42
C LEU A 268 -3.88 -2.27 -1.95
N LEU A 269 -4.72 -2.68 -1.00
CA LEU A 269 -4.48 -2.44 0.43
C LEU A 269 -3.84 -3.63 1.14
N LEU A 270 -4.19 -4.85 0.76
CA LEU A 270 -3.81 -6.06 1.48
C LEU A 270 -2.81 -6.93 0.72
N GLY A 271 -2.64 -6.75 -0.59
CA GLY A 271 -1.77 -7.60 -1.42
C GLY A 271 -0.33 -7.67 -0.91
N SER A 272 0.26 -6.53 -0.55
CA SER A 272 1.63 -6.48 -0.04
C SER A 272 1.77 -6.77 1.46
N ILE A 273 0.68 -6.73 2.24
CA ILE A 273 0.70 -6.93 3.70
C ILE A 273 0.07 -8.24 4.18
N ASP A 274 -0.63 -8.98 3.33
CA ASP A 274 -1.23 -10.27 3.63
C ASP A 274 -0.89 -11.27 2.52
N ARG A 275 0.00 -12.22 2.85
CA ARG A 275 0.46 -13.22 1.88
C ARG A 275 -0.65 -14.20 1.51
N SER A 276 -1.56 -14.49 2.43
CA SER A 276 -2.69 -15.39 2.16
C SER A 276 -3.62 -14.77 1.12
N VAL A 277 -3.89 -13.47 1.25
CA VAL A 277 -4.71 -12.69 0.30
C VAL A 277 -3.99 -12.58 -1.05
N SER A 278 -2.71 -12.19 -1.08
CA SER A 278 -1.94 -12.14 -2.33
C SER A 278 -1.91 -13.50 -3.02
N THR A 279 -1.63 -14.58 -2.28
CA THR A 279 -1.61 -15.94 -2.85
C THR A 279 -2.98 -16.36 -3.36
N LEU A 280 -4.05 -16.09 -2.62
CA LEU A 280 -5.42 -16.44 -3.02
C LEU A 280 -5.80 -15.72 -4.32
N LEU A 281 -5.50 -14.42 -4.42
CA LEU A 281 -5.81 -13.61 -5.58
C LEU A 281 -4.92 -13.99 -6.76
N LYS A 282 -3.62 -14.22 -6.55
CA LYS A 282 -2.69 -14.74 -7.56
C LYS A 282 -3.12 -16.11 -8.07
N LYS A 283 -3.57 -17.03 -7.21
CA LYS A 283 -4.10 -18.35 -7.62
C LYS A 283 -5.37 -18.26 -8.45
N LYS A 284 -6.25 -17.31 -8.13
CA LYS A 284 -7.46 -17.04 -8.94
C LYS A 284 -7.10 -16.59 -10.37
N ILE A 285 -6.02 -15.82 -10.53
CA ILE A 285 -5.58 -15.30 -11.83
C ILE A 285 -4.65 -16.31 -12.55
N HIS A 286 -3.78 -16.98 -11.81
CA HIS A 286 -2.77 -17.92 -12.27
C HIS A 286 -2.88 -19.24 -11.48
N PRO A 287 -3.70 -20.21 -11.95
CA PRO A 287 -3.93 -21.47 -11.21
C PRO A 287 -2.69 -22.35 -11.02
N SER A 288 -1.58 -22.03 -11.70
CA SER A 288 -0.31 -22.72 -11.61
C SER A 288 0.64 -22.17 -10.53
N TYR A 289 0.21 -21.16 -9.76
CA TYR A 289 0.93 -20.58 -8.62
C TYR A 289 0.69 -21.34 -7.30
#